data_AF-A0A4D6GHR8-F1
#
_entry.id   AF-A0A4D6GHR8-F1
#
_cell.length_a   1.000
_cell.length_b   1.000
_cell.length_c   1.000
_cell.angle_alpha   90.00
_cell.angle_beta   90.00
_cell.angle_gamma   90.00
#
_symmetry.space_group_name_H-M   'P 1'
#
loop_
_entity.id
_entity.type
_entity.pdbx_description
1 polymer ?
#
loop_
_entity_poly.entity_id
_entity_poly.type
_entity_poly.pdbx_seq_one_letter_code
_entity_poly.pdbx_strand_id
1 'polypeptide(L)'
;MEIKDVHDKQYGDVYVRDVKDYEMRLRAAIDKQFIKTEEYQKFSLNNTKGIDILGKIVYGNIDRVNPKYYGKINTYARAILGRIVDPQGKYNLAPSTIEQEVAQRDPLYYNLYKHYDQLFKKHKYHLQPYTKEEIEFHGVQVDDVQVSELETYLEPYEVNMQNIFDETKEQEEQKFDAEINARVYRLNHKPYTYQINVNSDSAYTAVVRIYLAPKYDSFGEKLTYQQMFWKAFELDTFTYKLTNGKNSILRKSSESSIVVPDYMKLTDLQKKVKEALEGQTEFVVNKDYRHCGFPSRLLLPRGTVEGQKYTMIVYVSNYDEEKVQDDQKTYSNYGSYSFCGFKNMKYPFAKPLGYPLDRAIPDVTVFKTGNMYLKDVTIKYQKHHDEYMHENMNVDM
;
A
#
# COMPACT_ATOMS: atom_id res chain seq x y z
N MET A 1 24.11 -7.34 18.33
CA MET A 1 23.97 -8.54 17.50
C MET A 1 24.69 -8.27 16.19
N GLU A 2 25.62 -9.14 15.79
CA GLU A 2 26.45 -8.93 14.60
C GLU A 2 25.83 -9.69 13.40
N ILE A 3 25.75 -9.03 12.25
CA ILE A 3 25.23 -9.62 11.01
C ILE A 3 26.32 -10.53 10.41
N LYS A 4 25.98 -11.80 10.15
CA LYS A 4 26.92 -12.83 9.68
C LYS A 4 26.47 -13.46 8.36
N ASP A 5 27.42 -14.09 7.68
CA ASP A 5 27.16 -14.89 6.48
C ASP A 5 26.23 -16.06 6.82
N VAL A 6 25.32 -16.36 5.91
CA VAL A 6 24.32 -17.42 6.07
C VAL A 6 24.68 -18.61 5.19
N HIS A 7 24.69 -19.80 5.78
CA HIS A 7 24.84 -21.07 5.08
C HIS A 7 23.62 -21.93 5.41
N ASP A 8 22.68 -22.02 4.48
CA ASP A 8 21.41 -22.71 4.69
C ASP A 8 21.01 -23.50 3.42
N LYS A 9 20.30 -24.61 3.60
CA LYS A 9 19.87 -25.50 2.50
C LYS A 9 18.96 -24.79 1.48
N GLN A 10 18.17 -23.81 1.91
CA GLN A 10 17.23 -23.07 1.07
C GLN A 10 17.94 -22.03 0.19
N TYR A 11 18.95 -21.34 0.73
CA TYR A 11 19.59 -20.20 0.07
C TYR A 11 20.98 -20.47 -0.47
N GLY A 12 21.63 -21.56 -0.03
CA GLY A 12 23.04 -21.81 -0.25
C GLY A 12 23.92 -20.90 0.61
N ASP A 13 25.10 -20.58 0.11
CA ASP A 13 26.03 -19.65 0.75
C ASP A 13 25.65 -18.20 0.40
N VAL A 14 25.27 -17.43 1.41
CA VAL A 14 24.89 -16.02 1.28
C VAL A 14 25.84 -15.17 2.11
N TYR A 15 26.72 -14.45 1.41
CA TYR A 15 27.71 -13.59 2.05
C TYR A 15 27.19 -12.17 2.24
N VAL A 16 27.38 -11.61 3.43
CA VAL A 16 27.05 -10.22 3.76
C VAL A 16 27.77 -9.25 2.82
N ARG A 17 29.03 -9.57 2.48
CA ARG A 17 29.83 -8.80 1.53
C ARG A 17 29.15 -8.71 0.16
N ASP A 18 28.62 -9.82 -0.34
CA ASP A 18 28.04 -9.87 -1.69
C ASP A 18 26.77 -9.02 -1.75
N VAL A 19 25.92 -9.05 -0.71
CA VAL A 19 24.74 -8.18 -0.62
C VAL A 19 25.13 -6.71 -0.61
N LYS A 20 26.17 -6.34 0.14
CA LYS A 20 26.72 -4.96 0.13
C LYS A 20 27.24 -4.56 -1.24
N ASP A 21 27.93 -5.46 -1.94
CA ASP A 21 28.46 -5.21 -3.28
C ASP A 21 27.33 -5.04 -4.32
N TYR A 22 26.28 -5.87 -4.25
CA TYR A 22 25.10 -5.74 -5.10
C TYR A 22 24.41 -4.39 -4.90
N GLU A 23 24.22 -3.98 -3.64
CA GLU A 23 23.64 -2.68 -3.33
C GLU A 23 24.54 -1.53 -3.81
N MET A 24 25.86 -1.62 -3.60
CA MET A 24 26.81 -0.63 -4.09
C MET A 24 26.71 -0.46 -5.61
N ARG A 25 26.63 -1.56 -6.36
CA ARG A 25 26.45 -1.55 -7.81
C ARG A 25 25.12 -0.92 -8.22
N LEU A 26 24.04 -1.21 -7.49
CA LEU A 26 22.74 -0.62 -7.73
C LEU A 26 22.73 0.89 -7.46
N ARG A 27 23.31 1.35 -6.34
CA ARG A 27 23.50 2.77 -6.04
C ARG A 27 24.29 3.47 -7.14
N ALA A 28 25.39 2.87 -7.59
CA ALA A 28 26.19 3.43 -8.67
C ALA A 28 25.44 3.49 -10.02
N ALA A 29 24.57 2.52 -10.30
CA ALA A 29 23.73 2.52 -11.50
C ALA A 29 22.65 3.63 -11.44
N ILE A 30 22.03 3.82 -10.26
CA ILE A 30 21.10 4.92 -10.00
C ILE A 30 21.79 6.27 -10.20
N ASP A 31 23.00 6.46 -9.65
CA ASP A 31 23.74 7.72 -9.76
C ASP A 31 24.16 8.03 -11.20
N LYS A 32 24.49 6.98 -11.96
CA LYS A 32 24.80 7.08 -13.38
C LYS A 32 23.57 7.19 -14.28
N GLN A 33 22.36 7.04 -13.74
CA GLN A 33 21.09 7.04 -14.48
C GLN A 33 20.98 5.96 -15.57
N PHE A 34 21.69 4.84 -15.44
CA PHE A 34 21.51 3.67 -16.31
C PHE A 34 21.91 2.37 -15.62
N ILE A 35 21.29 1.26 -16.02
CA ILE A 35 21.71 -0.10 -15.64
C ILE A 35 22.40 -0.79 -16.82
N LYS A 36 23.27 -1.75 -16.53
CA LYS A 36 23.82 -2.70 -17.49
C LYS A 36 22.94 -3.95 -17.63
N THR A 37 22.54 -4.31 -18.85
CA THR A 37 21.88 -5.60 -19.15
C THR A 37 22.90 -6.76 -19.11
N GLU A 38 22.44 -8.00 -19.32
CA GLU A 38 23.32 -9.18 -19.39
C GLU A 38 24.26 -9.12 -20.61
N GLU A 39 23.79 -8.52 -21.70
CA GLU A 39 24.53 -8.26 -22.94
C GLU A 39 25.43 -7.02 -22.81
N TYR A 40 25.61 -6.49 -21.60
CA TYR A 40 26.40 -5.29 -21.29
C TYR A 40 25.91 -4.01 -21.98
N GLN A 41 24.66 -3.98 -22.45
CA GLN A 41 24.04 -2.78 -22.98
C GLN A 41 23.61 -1.85 -21.85
N LYS A 42 23.60 -0.53 -22.12
CA LYS A 42 23.12 0.47 -21.17
C LYS A 42 21.63 0.70 -21.39
N PHE A 43 20.83 0.50 -20.34
CA PHE A 43 19.43 0.90 -20.31
C PHE A 43 19.28 2.13 -19.41
N SER A 44 18.79 3.24 -19.98
CA SER A 44 18.56 4.48 -19.24
C SER A 44 17.48 4.32 -18.17
N LEU A 45 17.75 4.79 -16.96
CA LEU A 45 16.77 4.85 -15.88
C LEU A 45 15.92 6.13 -15.96
N ASN A 46 16.37 7.17 -16.66
CA ASN A 46 15.65 8.44 -16.77
C ASN A 46 14.48 8.37 -17.76
N ASN A 47 13.49 7.53 -17.46
CA ASN A 47 12.24 7.37 -18.20
C ASN A 47 11.19 6.68 -17.31
N THR A 48 10.00 6.44 -17.85
CA THR A 48 8.88 5.82 -17.13
C THR A 48 9.11 4.35 -16.75
N LYS A 49 10.06 3.65 -17.39
CA LYS A 49 10.39 2.23 -17.13
C LYS A 49 11.51 2.06 -16.10
N GLY A 50 12.25 3.11 -15.78
CA GLY A 50 13.40 3.03 -14.86
C GLY A 50 13.03 2.45 -13.50
N ILE A 51 11.93 2.92 -12.92
CA ILE A 51 11.47 2.44 -11.61
C ILE A 51 11.03 0.97 -11.61
N ASP A 52 10.38 0.50 -12.69
CA ASP A 52 9.97 -0.90 -12.85
C ASP A 52 11.19 -1.83 -12.89
N ILE A 53 12.25 -1.42 -13.62
CA ILE A 53 13.50 -2.17 -13.70
C ILE A 53 14.22 -2.22 -12.35
N LEU A 54 14.26 -1.10 -11.61
CA LEU A 54 14.83 -1.10 -10.27
C LEU A 54 14.02 -2.02 -9.33
N GLY A 55 12.69 -2.01 -9.46
CA GLY A 55 11.81 -2.94 -8.75
C GLY A 55 12.16 -4.41 -9.04
N LYS A 56 12.40 -4.76 -10.30
CA LYS A 56 12.85 -6.10 -10.73
C LYS A 56 14.22 -6.48 -10.18
N ILE A 57 15.15 -5.53 -10.07
CA ILE A 57 16.47 -5.79 -9.48
C ILE A 57 16.38 -6.03 -7.97
N VAL A 58 15.60 -5.21 -7.25
CA VAL A 58 15.50 -5.30 -5.79
C VAL A 58 14.63 -6.47 -5.36
N TYR A 59 13.42 -6.60 -5.92
CA TYR A 59 12.39 -7.53 -5.48
C TYR A 59 12.17 -8.73 -6.43
N GLY A 60 12.65 -8.68 -7.67
CA GLY A 60 12.33 -9.67 -8.68
C GLY A 60 12.85 -11.07 -8.33
N ASN A 61 12.04 -12.08 -8.62
CA ASN A 61 12.41 -13.49 -8.46
C ASN A 61 12.66 -14.17 -9.82
N ILE A 62 11.70 -14.02 -10.76
CA ILE A 62 11.73 -14.62 -12.10
C ILE A 62 12.30 -13.64 -13.13
N ASP A 63 11.69 -12.46 -13.27
CA ASP A 63 12.04 -11.45 -14.29
C ASP A 63 13.17 -10.51 -13.82
N ARG A 64 14.33 -11.08 -13.48
CA ARG A 64 15.47 -10.31 -12.97
C ARG A 64 16.31 -9.74 -14.09
N VAL A 65 16.81 -8.54 -13.89
CA VAL A 65 17.72 -7.85 -14.83
C VAL A 65 19.16 -8.09 -14.38
N ASN A 66 19.95 -8.78 -15.20
CA ASN A 66 21.36 -9.08 -14.94
C ASN A 66 21.63 -9.57 -13.50
N PRO A 67 21.06 -10.73 -13.10
CA PRO A 67 21.14 -11.24 -11.73
C PRO A 67 22.57 -11.63 -11.33
N LYS A 68 23.47 -11.89 -12.28
CA LYS A 68 24.90 -12.12 -11.99
C LYS A 68 25.59 -10.86 -11.47
N TYR A 69 25.18 -9.69 -11.96
CA TYR A 69 25.78 -8.42 -11.58
C TYR A 69 25.09 -7.76 -10.38
N TYR A 70 23.74 -7.75 -10.35
CA TYR A 70 22.97 -7.11 -9.26
C TYR A 70 22.45 -8.07 -8.19
N GLY A 71 22.63 -9.38 -8.34
CA GLY A 71 22.30 -10.36 -7.31
C GLY A 71 20.81 -10.52 -7.02
N LYS A 72 20.50 -10.96 -5.79
CA LYS A 72 19.14 -11.12 -5.25
C LYS A 72 19.01 -10.34 -3.94
N ILE A 73 19.06 -9.01 -4.02
CA ILE A 73 19.20 -8.12 -2.85
C ILE A 73 18.15 -8.42 -1.79
N ASN A 74 16.86 -8.39 -2.14
CA ASN A 74 15.80 -8.62 -1.14
C ASN A 74 15.80 -10.04 -0.57
N THR A 75 15.98 -11.06 -1.41
CA THR A 75 16.01 -12.45 -0.95
C THR A 75 17.16 -12.69 0.03
N TYR A 76 18.36 -12.23 -0.30
CA TYR A 76 19.54 -12.44 0.54
C TYR A 76 19.52 -11.58 1.80
N ALA A 77 19.03 -10.34 1.73
CA ALA A 77 18.87 -9.50 2.92
C ALA A 77 17.86 -10.12 3.90
N ARG A 78 16.74 -10.65 3.41
CA ARG A 78 15.76 -11.36 4.27
C ARG A 78 16.35 -12.62 4.89
N ALA A 79 17.15 -13.40 4.15
CA ALA A 79 17.83 -14.58 4.70
C ALA A 79 18.85 -14.20 5.79
N ILE A 80 19.69 -13.18 5.53
CA ILE A 80 20.69 -12.69 6.48
C ILE A 80 20.04 -12.17 7.78
N LEU A 81 19.00 -11.34 7.66
CA LEU A 81 18.30 -10.81 8.83
C LEU A 81 17.50 -11.90 9.54
N GLY A 82 16.88 -12.80 8.78
CA GLY A 82 15.99 -13.79 9.33
C GLY A 82 16.69 -14.94 10.04
N ARG A 83 17.94 -15.25 9.66
CA ARG A 83 18.78 -16.28 10.27
C ARG A 83 19.83 -15.72 11.23
N ILE A 84 19.68 -14.49 11.69
CA ILE A 84 20.68 -13.83 12.55
C ILE A 84 21.00 -14.61 13.85
N VAL A 85 20.06 -15.41 14.34
CA VAL A 85 20.20 -16.24 15.55
C VAL A 85 20.82 -17.63 15.28
N ASP A 86 20.74 -18.13 14.05
CA ASP A 86 21.33 -19.41 13.64
C ASP A 86 21.82 -19.35 12.17
N PRO A 87 22.83 -18.51 11.88
CA PRO A 87 23.23 -18.23 10.50
C PRO A 87 23.88 -19.43 9.80
N GLN A 88 24.38 -20.39 10.58
CA GLN A 88 25.03 -21.60 10.07
C GLN A 88 24.10 -22.83 10.12
N GLY A 89 22.85 -22.66 10.54
CA GLY A 89 21.90 -23.76 10.72
C GLY A 89 22.34 -24.81 11.75
N LYS A 90 23.24 -24.47 12.68
CA LYS A 90 23.81 -25.42 13.66
C LYS A 90 22.76 -25.89 14.65
N TYR A 91 21.81 -25.02 14.98
CA TYR A 91 20.77 -25.27 15.96
C TYR A 91 19.46 -25.72 15.32
N ASN A 92 19.40 -25.77 13.99
CA ASN A 92 18.23 -26.15 13.21
C ASN A 92 16.98 -25.33 13.61
N LEU A 93 17.18 -24.03 13.87
CA LEU A 93 16.08 -23.13 14.23
C LEU A 93 15.18 -22.88 13.01
N ALA A 94 13.88 -22.74 13.28
CA ALA A 94 12.91 -22.37 12.27
C ALA A 94 13.21 -20.96 11.68
N PRO A 95 12.82 -20.69 10.41
CA PRO A 95 12.93 -19.36 9.84
C PRO A 95 12.17 -18.33 10.67
N SER A 96 12.73 -17.14 10.86
CA SER A 96 12.03 -16.09 11.59
C SER A 96 10.91 -15.46 10.76
N THR A 97 10.09 -14.62 11.41
CA THR A 97 8.95 -13.93 10.81
C THR A 97 9.32 -13.15 9.54
N ILE A 98 10.51 -12.52 9.49
CA ILE A 98 10.94 -11.72 8.33
C ILE A 98 11.12 -12.56 7.05
N GLU A 99 11.32 -13.87 7.15
CA GLU A 99 11.39 -14.80 6.00
C GLU A 99 10.02 -15.33 5.57
N GLN A 100 8.98 -15.13 6.38
CA GLN A 100 7.65 -15.70 6.19
C GLN A 100 6.65 -14.69 5.61
N GLU A 101 5.41 -15.14 5.37
CA GLU A 101 4.30 -14.29 4.90
C GLU A 101 3.83 -13.26 5.94
N VAL A 102 4.24 -13.44 7.20
CA VAL A 102 3.92 -12.56 8.33
C VAL A 102 5.04 -11.55 8.66
N ALA A 103 5.94 -11.30 7.70
CA ALA A 103 7.12 -10.46 7.90
C ALA A 103 6.82 -9.04 8.42
N GLN A 104 5.65 -8.48 8.10
CA GLN A 104 5.19 -7.18 8.57
C GLN A 104 5.01 -7.11 10.10
N ARG A 105 4.99 -8.26 10.81
CA ARG A 105 4.98 -8.29 12.28
C ARG A 105 6.33 -7.92 12.89
N ASP A 106 7.42 -8.02 12.14
CA ASP A 106 8.77 -7.71 12.59
C ASP A 106 9.13 -6.24 12.28
N PRO A 107 9.50 -5.40 13.25
CA PRO A 107 9.98 -4.04 12.99
C PRO A 107 11.13 -3.94 11.98
N LEU A 108 11.99 -4.97 11.88
CA LEU A 108 13.08 -5.02 10.90
C LEU A 108 12.58 -5.03 9.46
N TYR A 109 11.36 -5.52 9.20
CA TYR A 109 10.73 -5.42 7.89
C TYR A 109 10.63 -3.97 7.44
N TYR A 110 10.12 -3.07 8.29
CA TYR A 110 9.97 -1.67 7.94
C TYR A 110 11.32 -0.97 7.76
N ASN A 111 12.34 -1.32 8.52
CA ASN A 111 13.69 -0.80 8.34
C ASN A 111 14.29 -1.22 6.99
N LEU A 112 14.15 -2.50 6.62
CA LEU A 112 14.65 -3.02 5.35
C LEU A 112 13.94 -2.38 4.16
N TYR A 113 12.61 -2.30 4.21
CA TYR A 113 11.83 -1.69 3.12
C TYR A 113 12.04 -0.18 3.06
N LYS A 114 12.29 0.49 4.20
CA LYS A 114 12.67 1.91 4.21
C LYS A 114 14.04 2.14 3.55
N HIS A 115 14.97 1.21 3.73
CA HIS A 115 16.26 1.24 3.05
C HIS A 115 16.11 1.11 1.52
N TYR A 116 15.24 0.23 1.04
CA TYR A 116 14.92 0.16 -0.41
C TYR A 116 14.18 1.40 -0.90
N ASP A 117 13.23 1.92 -0.13
CA ASP A 117 12.54 3.19 -0.43
C ASP A 117 13.55 4.33 -0.62
N GLN A 118 14.63 4.39 0.17
CA GLN A 118 15.69 5.38 -0.03
C GLN A 118 16.44 5.22 -1.36
N LEU A 119 16.63 3.99 -1.86
CA LEU A 119 17.21 3.76 -3.19
C LEU A 119 16.27 4.26 -4.29
N PHE A 120 14.98 3.93 -4.20
CA PHE A 120 13.98 4.40 -5.16
C PHE A 120 13.79 5.91 -5.09
N LYS A 121 13.81 6.50 -3.90
CA LYS A 121 13.83 7.95 -3.67
C LYS A 121 14.99 8.61 -4.39
N LYS A 122 16.20 8.06 -4.23
CA LYS A 122 17.40 8.58 -4.90
C LYS A 122 17.21 8.59 -6.41
N HIS A 123 16.70 7.49 -6.98
CA HIS A 123 16.37 7.43 -8.40
C HIS A 123 15.34 8.51 -8.81
N LYS A 124 14.23 8.60 -8.09
CA LYS A 124 13.18 9.60 -8.34
C LYS A 124 13.68 11.04 -8.26
N TYR A 125 14.65 11.33 -7.40
CA TYR A 125 15.23 12.67 -7.25
C TYR A 125 16.27 13.01 -8.31
N HIS A 126 16.75 12.02 -9.07
CA HIS A 126 17.56 12.27 -10.26
C HIS A 126 16.73 12.46 -11.53
N LEU A 127 15.44 12.10 -11.50
CA LEU A 127 14.53 12.43 -12.59
C LEU A 127 14.37 13.94 -12.68
N GLN A 128 14.09 14.44 -13.88
CA GLN A 128 13.77 15.85 -14.06
C GLN A 128 12.53 16.19 -13.21
N PRO A 129 12.59 17.24 -12.36
CA PRO A 129 11.41 17.78 -11.69
C PRO A 129 10.29 18.05 -12.70
N TYR A 130 9.05 17.91 -12.26
CA TYR A 130 7.93 18.26 -13.12
C TYR A 130 7.93 19.75 -13.43
N THR A 131 7.55 20.11 -14.66
CA THR A 131 7.22 21.50 -15.00
C THR A 131 5.77 21.83 -14.64
N LYS A 132 5.41 23.11 -14.65
CA LYS A 132 4.04 23.52 -14.34
C LYS A 132 3.07 22.96 -15.38
N GLU A 133 3.46 22.97 -16.65
CA GLU A 133 2.68 22.46 -17.78
C GLU A 133 2.42 20.96 -17.69
N GLU A 134 3.35 20.18 -17.12
CA GLU A 134 3.13 18.74 -16.92
C GLU A 134 2.08 18.45 -15.83
N ILE A 135 1.92 19.35 -14.86
CA ILE A 135 1.05 19.20 -13.69
C ILE A 135 -0.30 19.92 -13.85
N GLU A 136 -0.32 21.05 -14.55
CA GLU A 136 -1.48 21.92 -14.68
C GLU A 136 -2.53 21.29 -15.58
N PHE A 137 -3.76 21.23 -15.09
CA PHE A 137 -4.93 20.89 -15.89
C PHE A 137 -5.68 22.17 -16.21
N HIS A 138 -5.38 22.77 -17.36
CA HIS A 138 -6.02 24.00 -17.81
C HIS A 138 -7.55 23.84 -17.90
N GLY A 139 -8.27 24.87 -17.49
CA GLY A 139 -9.74 24.87 -17.48
C GLY A 139 -10.38 24.20 -16.27
N VAL A 140 -9.61 23.54 -15.41
CA VAL A 140 -10.10 22.85 -14.21
C VAL A 140 -9.54 23.47 -12.93
N GLN A 141 -10.43 23.82 -12.01
CA GLN A 141 -10.09 24.39 -10.70
C GLN A 141 -10.80 23.62 -9.58
N VAL A 142 -10.05 23.19 -8.58
CA VAL A 142 -10.59 22.65 -7.33
C VAL A 142 -10.85 23.82 -6.39
N ASP A 143 -12.12 24.17 -6.19
CA ASP A 143 -12.52 25.34 -5.41
C ASP A 143 -12.49 25.08 -3.90
N ASP A 144 -12.94 23.90 -3.48
CA ASP A 144 -13.00 23.51 -2.07
C ASP A 144 -13.00 21.99 -1.90
N VAL A 145 -12.45 21.54 -0.78
CA VAL A 145 -12.49 20.15 -0.34
C VAL A 145 -13.01 20.13 1.09
N GLN A 146 -14.12 19.41 1.27
CA GLN A 146 -14.70 19.13 2.58
C GLN A 146 -14.62 17.63 2.84
N VAL A 147 -14.38 17.29 4.10
CA VAL A 147 -14.39 15.90 4.57
C VAL A 147 -15.16 15.87 5.88
N SER A 148 -16.02 14.86 6.03
CA SER A 148 -16.67 14.62 7.32
C SER A 148 -15.65 14.24 8.39
N GLU A 149 -16.09 14.16 9.65
CA GLU A 149 -15.20 13.85 10.77
C GLU A 149 -14.40 12.56 10.55
N LEU A 150 -13.11 12.61 10.90
CA LEU A 150 -12.17 11.50 10.77
C LEU A 150 -11.86 10.95 12.16
N GLU A 151 -12.45 9.79 12.46
CA GLU A 151 -12.34 9.17 13.78
C GLU A 151 -11.93 7.71 13.66
N THR A 152 -11.02 7.30 14.53
CA THR A 152 -10.48 5.95 14.60
C THR A 152 -10.73 5.34 15.98
N TYR A 153 -10.79 4.02 16.05
CA TYR A 153 -11.04 3.27 17.29
C TYR A 153 -10.50 1.84 17.15
N LEU A 154 -10.36 1.11 18.27
CA LEU A 154 -10.18 -0.33 18.22
C LEU A 154 -11.53 -1.03 18.31
N GLU A 155 -11.73 -2.02 17.45
CA GLU A 155 -12.88 -2.91 17.48
C GLU A 155 -12.45 -4.35 17.80
N PRO A 156 -13.23 -5.09 18.62
CA PRO A 156 -13.01 -6.51 18.80
C PRO A 156 -13.37 -7.26 17.51
N TYR A 157 -12.56 -8.25 17.18
CA TYR A 157 -12.76 -9.15 16.05
C TYR A 157 -12.48 -10.58 16.49
N GLU A 158 -13.38 -11.50 16.14
CA GLU A 158 -13.26 -12.90 16.51
C GLU A 158 -12.78 -13.73 15.34
N VAL A 159 -11.67 -14.45 15.57
CA VAL A 159 -11.05 -15.38 14.63
C VAL A 159 -11.36 -16.79 15.11
N ASN A 160 -12.04 -17.57 14.27
CA ASN A 160 -12.24 -19.00 14.52
C ASN A 160 -10.88 -19.72 14.43
N MET A 161 -10.55 -20.47 15.48
CA MET A 161 -9.27 -21.18 15.61
C MET A 161 -9.42 -22.69 15.38
N GLN A 162 -10.58 -23.19 14.96
CA GLN A 162 -10.86 -24.61 14.88
C GLN A 162 -9.85 -25.36 14.00
N ASN A 163 -9.46 -24.74 12.88
CA ASN A 163 -8.55 -25.35 11.90
C ASN A 163 -7.08 -25.45 12.35
N ILE A 164 -6.71 -24.98 13.55
CA ILE A 164 -5.34 -25.12 14.06
C ILE A 164 -5.12 -26.43 14.83
N PHE A 165 -6.20 -27.10 15.22
CA PHE A 165 -6.14 -28.35 15.99
C PHE A 165 -6.17 -29.53 15.02
N ASP A 166 -5.25 -30.49 15.19
CA ASP A 166 -5.13 -31.67 14.34
C ASP A 166 -6.30 -32.63 14.54
N GLU A 167 -7.09 -32.86 13.48
CA GLU A 167 -8.16 -33.87 13.42
C GLU A 167 -7.60 -35.30 13.22
N THR A 168 -6.62 -35.72 14.03
CA THR A 168 -6.13 -37.10 13.98
C THR A 168 -7.14 -38.07 14.63
N LYS A 169 -7.20 -39.31 14.12
CA LYS A 169 -8.26 -40.32 14.35
C LYS A 169 -8.61 -40.67 15.81
N GLU A 170 -7.87 -40.20 16.80
CA GLU A 170 -8.16 -40.45 18.23
C GLU A 170 -9.20 -39.46 18.82
N GLN A 171 -9.71 -38.51 18.02
CA GLN A 171 -10.63 -37.46 18.48
C GLN A 171 -12.14 -37.83 18.49
N GLU A 172 -12.53 -39.11 18.47
CA GLU A 172 -13.91 -39.42 18.90
C GLU A 172 -14.14 -39.02 20.38
N GLU A 173 -13.06 -38.90 21.17
CA GLU A 173 -13.11 -38.45 22.58
C GLU A 173 -12.76 -36.96 22.80
N GLN A 174 -12.33 -36.23 21.76
CA GLN A 174 -11.95 -34.80 21.83
C GLN A 174 -12.65 -33.95 20.77
N LYS A 175 -13.92 -34.25 20.48
CA LYS A 175 -14.78 -33.21 19.93
C LYS A 175 -14.95 -32.14 21.01
N PHE A 176 -14.25 -31.02 20.87
CA PHE A 176 -14.68 -29.82 21.56
C PHE A 176 -16.07 -29.51 21.01
N ASP A 177 -17.11 -29.75 21.83
CA ASP A 177 -18.50 -29.41 21.47
C ASP A 177 -18.68 -27.88 21.26
N ALA A 178 -17.71 -27.08 21.71
CA ALA A 178 -17.71 -25.62 21.64
C ALA A 178 -16.72 -25.07 20.59
N GLU A 179 -17.17 -24.06 19.85
CA GLU A 179 -16.35 -23.31 18.90
C GLU A 179 -15.24 -22.52 19.63
N ILE A 180 -13.97 -22.75 19.26
CA ILE A 180 -12.84 -22.02 19.83
C ILE A 180 -12.57 -20.76 19.00
N ASN A 181 -12.80 -19.59 19.60
CA ASN A 181 -12.56 -18.29 18.99
C ASN A 181 -11.48 -17.50 19.73
N ALA A 182 -10.56 -16.89 19.00
CA ALA A 182 -9.62 -15.90 19.52
C ALA A 182 -10.15 -14.49 19.26
N ARG A 183 -10.22 -13.66 20.31
CA ARG A 183 -10.57 -12.25 20.19
C ARG A 183 -9.32 -11.40 20.00
N VAL A 184 -9.30 -10.60 18.93
CA VAL A 184 -8.23 -9.64 18.63
C VAL A 184 -8.82 -8.25 18.46
N TYR A 185 -8.11 -7.23 18.94
CA TYR A 185 -8.50 -5.84 18.76
C TYR A 185 -7.79 -5.28 17.53
N ARG A 186 -8.57 -4.69 16.62
CA ARG A 186 -8.08 -4.19 15.34
C ARG A 186 -8.45 -2.72 15.19
N LEU A 187 -7.53 -1.92 14.65
CA LEU A 187 -7.81 -0.53 14.32
C LEU A 187 -8.87 -0.47 13.23
N ASN A 188 -9.86 0.40 13.43
CA ASN A 188 -10.87 0.76 12.45
C ASN A 188 -11.12 2.28 12.48
N HIS A 189 -11.95 2.75 11.55
CA HIS A 189 -12.39 4.13 11.45
C HIS A 189 -13.89 4.23 11.15
N LYS A 190 -14.52 5.33 11.55
CA LYS A 190 -15.89 5.62 11.15
C LYS A 190 -15.96 5.89 9.64
N PRO A 191 -17.05 5.50 8.94
CA PRO A 191 -17.24 5.89 7.56
C PRO A 191 -17.22 7.41 7.40
N TYR A 192 -16.44 7.88 6.43
CA TYR A 192 -16.35 9.29 6.09
C TYR A 192 -16.53 9.51 4.58
N THR A 193 -16.88 10.74 4.20
CA THR A 193 -17.16 11.13 2.81
C THR A 193 -16.37 12.39 2.44
N TYR A 194 -15.83 12.41 1.23
CA TYR A 194 -15.25 13.59 0.60
C TYR A 194 -16.32 14.32 -0.21
N GLN A 195 -16.37 15.65 -0.10
CA GLN A 195 -17.06 16.53 -1.03
C GLN A 195 -16.04 17.45 -1.67
N ILE A 196 -15.79 17.24 -2.96
CA ILE A 196 -14.79 17.97 -3.75
C ILE A 196 -15.53 18.84 -4.75
N ASN A 197 -15.45 20.16 -4.58
CA ASN A 197 -16.07 21.13 -5.47
C ASN A 197 -15.06 21.51 -6.56
N VAL A 198 -15.43 21.29 -7.82
CA VAL A 198 -14.56 21.50 -8.98
C VAL A 198 -15.28 22.36 -10.01
N ASN A 199 -14.69 23.46 -10.42
CA ASN A 199 -15.15 24.25 -11.57
C ASN A 199 -14.38 23.81 -12.82
N SER A 200 -15.10 23.63 -13.92
CA SER A 200 -14.56 23.20 -15.21
C SER A 200 -15.06 24.13 -16.32
N ASP A 201 -14.21 24.55 -17.25
CA ASP A 201 -14.63 25.37 -18.41
C ASP A 201 -15.28 24.56 -19.54
N SER A 202 -15.13 23.23 -19.51
CA SER A 202 -15.65 22.30 -20.50
C SER A 202 -16.01 20.95 -19.86
N ALA A 203 -16.51 20.02 -20.67
CA ALA A 203 -16.69 18.65 -20.26
C ALA A 203 -15.37 17.87 -20.40
N TYR A 204 -14.91 17.28 -19.29
CA TYR A 204 -13.70 16.46 -19.25
C TYR A 204 -13.96 15.15 -18.51
N THR A 205 -13.18 14.12 -18.83
CA THR A 205 -13.00 13.01 -17.88
C THR A 205 -11.73 13.30 -17.08
N ALA A 206 -11.88 13.38 -15.76
CA ALA A 206 -10.78 13.65 -14.85
C ALA A 206 -10.38 12.40 -14.07
N VAL A 207 -9.13 12.35 -13.63
CA VAL A 207 -8.65 11.41 -12.63
C VAL A 207 -8.39 12.18 -11.35
N VAL A 208 -9.15 11.86 -10.31
CA VAL A 208 -9.06 12.45 -8.97
C VAL A 208 -8.16 11.58 -8.11
N ARG A 209 -7.10 12.16 -7.56
CA ARG A 209 -6.17 11.53 -6.63
C ARG A 209 -6.26 12.20 -5.27
N ILE A 210 -6.40 11.39 -4.24
CA ILE A 210 -6.48 11.83 -2.85
C ILE A 210 -5.33 11.18 -2.08
N TYR A 211 -4.45 12.01 -1.52
CA TYR A 211 -3.38 11.58 -0.63
C TYR A 211 -3.56 12.16 0.76
N LEU A 212 -2.93 11.52 1.75
CA LEU A 212 -2.82 12.02 3.11
C LEU A 212 -1.36 12.01 3.54
N ALA A 213 -0.90 13.12 4.12
CA ALA A 213 0.46 13.26 4.62
C ALA A 213 0.47 13.84 6.04
N PRO A 214 1.40 13.41 6.91
CA PRO A 214 1.59 14.05 8.20
C PRO A 214 1.98 15.53 7.99
N LYS A 215 1.52 16.41 8.88
CA LYS A 215 1.86 17.84 8.81
C LYS A 215 3.15 18.18 9.57
N TYR A 216 3.42 17.42 10.62
CA TYR A 216 4.58 17.59 11.50
C TYR A 216 5.36 16.27 11.60
N ASP A 217 6.65 16.36 11.90
CA ASP A 217 7.46 15.20 12.23
C ASP A 217 7.29 14.75 13.70
N SER A 218 8.07 13.75 14.13
CA SER A 218 8.01 13.21 15.48
C SER A 218 8.50 14.16 16.57
N PHE A 219 9.20 15.23 16.21
CA PHE A 219 9.68 16.27 17.13
C PHE A 219 8.74 17.49 17.16
N GLY A 220 7.67 17.48 16.36
CA GLY A 220 6.71 18.58 16.27
C GLY A 220 7.09 19.64 15.23
N GLU A 221 8.14 19.44 14.45
CA GLU A 221 8.58 20.38 13.42
C GLU A 221 7.73 20.25 12.17
N LYS A 222 7.37 21.40 11.56
CA LYS A 222 6.56 21.42 10.34
C LYS A 222 7.35 20.85 9.18
N LEU A 223 6.76 19.89 8.47
CA LEU A 223 7.39 19.31 7.29
C LEU A 223 7.41 20.30 6.13
N THR A 224 8.53 20.31 5.39
CA THR A 224 8.58 20.96 4.07
C THR A 224 7.67 20.24 3.08
N TYR A 225 7.26 20.91 1.99
CA TYR A 225 6.46 20.28 0.93
C TYR A 225 7.14 19.02 0.36
N GLN A 226 8.45 19.08 0.13
CA GLN A 226 9.20 17.92 -0.35
C GLN A 226 9.14 16.72 0.59
N GLN A 227 9.28 16.96 1.91
CA GLN A 227 9.21 15.89 2.92
C GLN A 227 7.79 15.37 3.08
N MET A 228 6.79 16.27 3.07
CA MET A 228 5.39 15.94 3.18
C MET A 228 4.92 15.08 2.00
N PHE A 229 5.24 15.48 0.76
CA PHE A 229 4.87 14.75 -0.45
C PHE A 229 5.50 13.36 -0.50
N TRP A 230 6.76 13.20 -0.09
CA TRP A 230 7.39 11.87 0.00
C TRP A 230 6.80 10.99 1.12
N LYS A 231 6.18 11.60 2.14
CA LYS A 231 5.50 10.89 3.24
C LYS A 231 4.00 10.73 2.98
N ALA A 232 3.50 11.22 1.86
CA ALA A 232 2.10 11.09 1.49
C ALA A 232 1.80 9.64 1.10
N PHE A 233 0.67 9.13 1.55
CA PHE A 233 0.13 7.84 1.09
C PHE A 233 -1.23 8.06 0.46
N GLU A 234 -1.57 7.16 -0.47
CA GLU A 234 -2.80 7.25 -1.21
C GLU A 234 -3.99 6.85 -0.34
N LEU A 235 -5.09 7.60 -0.46
CA LEU A 235 -6.40 7.25 0.07
C LEU A 235 -7.35 6.80 -1.03
N ASP A 236 -7.28 7.40 -2.21
CA ASP A 236 -8.10 7.02 -3.36
C ASP A 236 -7.55 7.61 -4.67
N THR A 237 -7.68 6.88 -5.78
CA THR A 237 -7.58 7.35 -7.15
C THR A 237 -8.80 6.88 -7.93
N PHE A 238 -9.55 7.77 -8.59
CA PHE A 238 -10.74 7.37 -9.37
C PHE A 238 -11.02 8.32 -10.53
N THR A 239 -11.81 7.88 -11.51
CA THR A 239 -12.25 8.73 -12.63
C THR A 239 -13.58 9.42 -12.33
N TYR A 240 -13.76 10.64 -12.84
CA TYR A 240 -15.00 11.39 -12.73
C TYR A 240 -15.29 12.17 -14.03
N LYS A 241 -16.56 12.21 -14.46
CA LYS A 241 -16.97 12.97 -15.64
C LYS A 241 -17.40 14.38 -15.20
N LEU A 242 -16.55 15.36 -15.46
CA LEU A 242 -16.83 16.77 -15.22
C LEU A 242 -17.72 17.33 -16.33
N THR A 243 -18.67 18.18 -15.95
CA THR A 243 -19.44 19.04 -16.85
C THR A 243 -18.92 20.47 -16.80
N ASN A 244 -19.17 21.27 -17.85
CA ASN A 244 -18.91 22.72 -17.82
C ASN A 244 -19.63 23.38 -16.63
N GLY A 245 -18.93 24.27 -15.91
CA GLY A 245 -19.36 24.94 -14.71
C GLY A 245 -18.97 24.17 -13.44
N LYS A 246 -19.80 24.33 -12.40
CA LYS A 246 -19.55 23.78 -11.06
C LYS A 246 -19.96 22.31 -10.97
N ASN A 247 -19.08 21.50 -10.42
CA ASN A 247 -19.26 20.08 -10.14
C ASN A 247 -19.07 19.83 -8.63
N SER A 248 -19.87 18.94 -8.05
CA SER A 248 -19.72 18.50 -6.65
C SER A 248 -19.54 16.99 -6.61
N ILE A 249 -18.29 16.55 -6.43
CA ILE A 249 -17.93 15.14 -6.38
C ILE A 249 -18.13 14.65 -4.94
N LEU A 250 -19.08 13.73 -4.75
CA LEU A 250 -19.30 13.04 -3.49
C LEU A 250 -18.67 11.64 -3.57
N ARG A 251 -17.77 11.32 -2.65
CA ARG A 251 -17.01 10.07 -2.65
C ARG A 251 -16.90 9.49 -1.25
N LYS A 252 -17.37 8.25 -1.04
CA LYS A 252 -17.31 7.58 0.26
C LYS A 252 -15.98 6.86 0.44
N SER A 253 -15.48 6.84 1.67
CA SER A 253 -14.31 6.04 2.07
C SER A 253 -14.42 4.56 1.68
N SER A 254 -15.62 3.97 1.76
CA SER A 254 -15.90 2.58 1.37
C SER A 254 -15.71 2.29 -0.11
N GLU A 255 -15.66 3.31 -0.96
CA GLU A 255 -15.48 3.14 -2.40
C GLU A 255 -14.01 3.24 -2.82
N SER A 256 -13.09 3.48 -1.87
CA SER A 256 -11.67 3.67 -2.15
C SER A 256 -11.09 2.57 -3.05
N SER A 257 -10.36 3.01 -4.05
CA SER A 257 -9.64 2.18 -5.03
C SER A 257 -8.41 1.47 -4.49
N ILE A 258 -8.05 1.65 -3.20
CA ILE A 258 -6.94 0.91 -2.57
C ILE A 258 -7.42 -0.18 -1.62
N VAL A 259 -8.69 -0.18 -1.21
CA VAL A 259 -9.16 -1.02 -0.11
C VAL A 259 -9.93 -2.27 -0.54
N VAL A 260 -9.92 -3.28 0.33
CA VAL A 260 -10.85 -4.42 0.35
C VAL A 260 -11.50 -4.55 1.73
N PRO A 261 -12.77 -5.01 1.80
CA PRO A 261 -13.39 -5.37 3.06
C PRO A 261 -12.73 -6.62 3.67
N ASP A 262 -13.11 -6.94 4.90
CA ASP A 262 -12.75 -8.23 5.51
C ASP A 262 -13.23 -9.39 4.65
N TYR A 263 -12.44 -10.47 4.67
CA TYR A 263 -12.76 -11.67 3.90
C TYR A 263 -13.96 -12.39 4.50
N MET A 264 -14.72 -13.06 3.62
CA MET A 264 -15.75 -14.02 4.03
C MET A 264 -15.11 -15.10 4.90
N LYS A 265 -15.71 -15.38 6.06
CA LYS A 265 -15.26 -16.47 6.93
C LYS A 265 -15.45 -17.82 6.22
N LEU A 266 -14.59 -18.78 6.52
CA LEU A 266 -14.68 -20.12 5.94
C LEU A 266 -16.03 -20.78 6.26
N THR A 267 -16.53 -20.60 7.48
CA THR A 267 -17.82 -21.12 7.94
C THR A 267 -18.99 -20.57 7.12
N ASP A 268 -18.98 -19.26 6.82
CA ASP A 268 -19.99 -18.63 5.97
C ASP A 268 -19.92 -19.16 4.53
N LEU A 269 -18.72 -19.37 4.00
CA LEU A 269 -18.52 -19.95 2.67
C LEU A 269 -19.03 -21.39 2.61
N GLN A 270 -18.68 -22.23 3.59
CA GLN A 270 -19.16 -23.61 3.69
C GLN A 270 -20.68 -23.67 3.78
N LYS A 271 -21.30 -22.81 4.58
CA LYS A 271 -22.76 -22.70 4.69
C LYS A 271 -23.40 -22.37 3.33
N LYS A 272 -22.89 -21.35 2.63
CA LYS A 272 -23.39 -20.97 1.29
C LYS A 272 -23.27 -22.10 0.27
N VAL A 273 -22.15 -22.84 0.28
CA VAL A 273 -21.95 -23.98 -0.62
C VAL A 273 -22.93 -25.10 -0.29
N LYS A 274 -23.14 -25.41 1.01
CA LYS A 274 -24.07 -26.44 1.45
C LYS A 274 -25.52 -26.13 1.06
N GLU A 275 -25.99 -24.91 1.35
CA GLU A 275 -27.35 -24.47 0.99
C GLU A 275 -27.59 -24.56 -0.52
N ALA A 276 -26.56 -24.26 -1.33
CA ALA A 276 -26.67 -24.38 -2.78
C ALA A 276 -26.71 -25.84 -3.27
N LEU A 277 -25.92 -26.73 -2.66
CA LEU A 277 -25.96 -28.17 -2.95
C LEU A 277 -27.31 -28.80 -2.56
N GLU A 278 -27.94 -28.29 -1.50
CA GLU A 278 -29.27 -28.71 -1.04
C GLU A 278 -30.41 -28.09 -1.89
N GLY A 279 -30.09 -27.25 -2.88
CA GLY A 279 -31.07 -26.60 -3.76
C GLY A 279 -31.85 -25.47 -3.10
N GLN A 280 -31.41 -24.96 -1.94
CA GLN A 280 -32.08 -23.86 -1.22
C GLN A 280 -31.72 -22.49 -1.81
N THR A 281 -30.50 -22.34 -2.35
CA THR A 281 -30.00 -21.09 -2.93
C THR A 281 -29.18 -21.35 -4.19
N GLU A 282 -28.94 -20.32 -5.01
CA GLU A 282 -27.98 -20.38 -6.11
C GLU A 282 -26.61 -19.89 -5.62
N PHE A 283 -25.54 -20.66 -5.91
CA PHE A 283 -24.17 -20.25 -5.59
C PHE A 283 -23.58 -19.36 -6.69
N VAL A 284 -23.68 -18.05 -6.52
CA VAL A 284 -23.12 -17.07 -7.46
C VAL A 284 -21.67 -16.71 -7.09
N VAL A 285 -20.74 -16.98 -8.00
CA VAL A 285 -19.32 -16.60 -7.84
C VAL A 285 -19.07 -15.20 -8.42
N ASN A 286 -18.68 -14.26 -7.56
CA ASN A 286 -18.20 -12.96 -8.00
C ASN A 286 -16.77 -13.08 -8.57
N LYS A 287 -16.65 -13.07 -9.91
CA LYS A 287 -15.35 -13.15 -10.62
C LYS A 287 -14.45 -11.92 -10.42
N ASP A 288 -15.03 -10.82 -9.95
CA ASP A 288 -14.34 -9.57 -9.68
C ASP A 288 -13.87 -9.47 -8.23
N TYR A 289 -14.27 -10.41 -7.35
CA TYR A 289 -13.75 -10.49 -5.99
C TYR A 289 -12.24 -10.76 -5.98
N ARG A 290 -11.52 -10.07 -5.09
CA ARG A 290 -10.06 -10.13 -4.94
C ARG A 290 -9.71 -10.15 -3.46
N HIS A 291 -8.66 -10.90 -3.12
CA HIS A 291 -8.02 -10.88 -1.79
C HIS A 291 -6.81 -9.94 -1.73
N CYS A 292 -6.37 -9.40 -2.86
CA CYS A 292 -5.37 -8.33 -2.83
C CYS A 292 -6.11 -7.02 -2.53
N GLY A 293 -5.57 -6.24 -1.60
CA GLY A 293 -6.01 -4.88 -1.31
C GLY A 293 -5.59 -4.45 0.10
N PHE A 294 -5.60 -3.15 0.35
CA PHE A 294 -5.35 -2.64 1.68
C PHE A 294 -6.59 -2.88 2.56
N PRO A 295 -6.48 -3.32 3.82
CA PRO A 295 -7.66 -3.57 4.64
C PRO A 295 -8.42 -2.27 4.86
N SER A 296 -9.72 -2.23 4.55
CA SER A 296 -10.54 -1.00 4.61
C SER A 296 -10.45 -0.28 5.95
N ARG A 297 -10.47 -1.04 7.05
CA ARG A 297 -10.33 -0.52 8.42
C ARG A 297 -9.05 0.27 8.70
N LEU A 298 -7.98 0.05 7.91
CA LEU A 298 -6.67 0.68 8.10
C LEU A 298 -6.49 1.92 7.22
N LEU A 299 -7.50 2.32 6.43
CA LEU A 299 -7.42 3.44 5.48
C LEU A 299 -6.93 4.74 6.14
N LEU A 300 -7.25 4.94 7.42
CA LEU A 300 -6.74 6.05 8.22
C LEU A 300 -5.66 5.57 9.22
N PRO A 301 -4.59 6.37 9.42
CA PRO A 301 -3.66 6.14 10.51
C PRO A 301 -4.37 6.36 11.85
N ARG A 302 -3.85 5.75 12.92
CA ARG A 302 -4.49 5.79 14.25
C ARG A 302 -4.80 7.20 14.75
N GLY A 303 -3.95 8.19 14.51
CA GLY A 303 -4.12 9.52 15.11
C GLY A 303 -3.84 9.53 16.62
N THR A 304 -4.29 10.59 17.31
CA THR A 304 -4.18 10.74 18.76
C THR A 304 -5.52 11.17 19.36
N VAL A 305 -5.68 11.06 20.67
CA VAL A 305 -6.92 11.43 21.37
C VAL A 305 -7.21 12.92 21.22
N GLU A 306 -6.17 13.75 21.25
CA GLU A 306 -6.24 15.21 21.09
C GLU A 306 -6.51 15.61 19.63
N GLY A 307 -6.29 14.68 18.70
CA GLY A 307 -6.41 14.89 17.27
C GLY A 307 -5.06 15.19 16.62
N GLN A 308 -4.59 14.27 15.79
CA GLN A 308 -3.35 14.44 15.04
C GLN A 308 -3.61 15.17 13.72
N LYS A 309 -2.75 16.14 13.39
CA LYS A 309 -2.90 16.99 12.20
C LYS A 309 -2.23 16.34 10.97
N TYR A 310 -2.99 16.31 9.88
CA TYR A 310 -2.55 15.85 8.57
C TYR A 310 -2.91 16.88 7.50
N THR A 311 -2.28 16.78 6.34
CA THR A 311 -2.66 17.50 5.14
C THR A 311 -3.21 16.49 4.13
N MET A 312 -4.47 16.66 3.76
CA MET A 312 -5.11 15.95 2.66
C MET A 312 -4.84 16.70 1.36
N ILE A 313 -4.37 15.97 0.36
CA ILE A 313 -3.94 16.49 -0.93
C ILE A 313 -4.89 15.95 -1.98
N VAL A 314 -5.68 16.83 -2.60
CA VAL A 314 -6.54 16.48 -3.74
C VAL A 314 -5.87 17.02 -5.00
N TYR A 315 -5.68 16.15 -5.98
CA TYR A 315 -5.11 16.51 -7.27
C TYR A 315 -5.96 15.92 -8.39
N VAL A 316 -6.30 16.75 -9.37
CA VAL A 316 -7.19 16.40 -10.49
C VAL A 316 -6.39 16.50 -11.78
N SER A 317 -6.29 15.42 -12.55
CA SER A 317 -5.60 15.42 -13.86
C SER A 317 -6.52 15.01 -15.00
N ASN A 318 -6.09 15.29 -16.22
CA ASN A 318 -6.80 14.95 -17.43
C ASN A 318 -6.65 13.46 -17.77
N TYR A 319 -7.76 12.72 -17.79
CA TYR A 319 -7.75 11.29 -18.10
C TYR A 319 -7.21 10.99 -19.50
N ASP A 320 -7.49 11.84 -20.49
CA ASP A 320 -7.09 11.58 -21.87
C ASP A 320 -5.56 11.64 -22.07
N GLU A 321 -4.83 12.31 -21.18
CA GLU A 321 -3.37 12.37 -21.18
C GLU A 321 -2.71 11.18 -20.48
N GLU A 322 -3.49 10.33 -19.83
CA GLU A 322 -2.95 9.21 -19.04
C GLU A 322 -3.66 7.88 -19.23
N LYS A 323 -4.70 7.80 -20.06
CA LYS A 323 -5.36 6.52 -20.36
C LYS A 323 -4.41 5.55 -21.07
N VAL A 324 -4.37 4.31 -20.60
CA VAL A 324 -3.56 3.24 -21.22
C VAL A 324 -4.36 2.42 -22.22
N GLN A 325 -5.69 2.37 -22.08
CA GLN A 325 -6.61 1.69 -23.00
C GLN A 325 -7.88 2.55 -23.18
N ASP A 326 -8.47 2.50 -24.38
CA ASP A 326 -9.65 3.30 -24.74
C ASP A 326 -10.97 2.75 -24.16
N ASP A 327 -11.00 1.47 -23.76
CA ASP A 327 -12.19 0.89 -23.14
C ASP A 327 -12.31 1.36 -21.68
N GLN A 328 -13.27 2.26 -21.45
CA GLN A 328 -13.80 2.58 -20.12
C GLN A 328 -14.53 1.35 -19.52
N LYS A 329 -13.85 0.21 -19.36
CA LYS A 329 -14.35 -0.80 -18.43
C LYS A 329 -14.41 -0.11 -17.08
N THR A 330 -15.62 0.06 -16.56
CA THR A 330 -15.86 0.85 -15.36
C THR A 330 -15.02 0.27 -14.22
N TYR A 331 -13.87 0.90 -13.97
CA TYR A 331 -12.92 0.50 -12.93
C TYR A 331 -13.59 0.53 -11.54
N SER A 332 -14.74 1.20 -11.42
CA SER A 332 -15.59 1.28 -10.24
C SER A 332 -16.06 -0.08 -9.69
N ASN A 333 -16.12 -1.13 -10.52
CA ASN A 333 -16.56 -2.45 -10.06
C ASN A 333 -15.43 -3.29 -9.46
N TYR A 334 -14.19 -2.84 -9.63
CA TYR A 334 -13.01 -3.48 -9.09
C TYR A 334 -12.56 -2.73 -7.84
N GLY A 335 -12.70 -3.34 -6.67
CA GLY A 335 -12.04 -2.81 -5.47
C GLY A 335 -10.52 -2.90 -5.59
N SER A 336 -9.77 -2.04 -4.91
CA SER A 336 -8.30 -2.12 -4.71
C SER A 336 -7.36 -2.04 -5.94
N TYR A 337 -7.83 -1.63 -7.13
CA TYR A 337 -7.00 -1.61 -8.34
C TYR A 337 -5.78 -0.69 -8.28
N SER A 338 -5.78 0.34 -7.43
CA SER A 338 -4.63 1.24 -7.32
C SER A 338 -3.38 0.51 -6.79
N PHE A 339 -3.55 -0.38 -5.80
CA PHE A 339 -2.43 -1.17 -5.26
C PHE A 339 -2.27 -2.55 -5.92
N CYS A 340 -3.36 -3.12 -6.44
CA CYS A 340 -3.38 -4.49 -6.93
C CYS A 340 -3.46 -4.62 -8.46
N GLY A 341 -3.64 -3.51 -9.16
CA GLY A 341 -3.88 -3.50 -10.59
C GLY A 341 -5.12 -4.29 -10.98
N PHE A 342 -5.12 -4.77 -12.22
CA PHE A 342 -6.21 -5.56 -12.79
C PHE A 342 -5.74 -6.93 -13.22
N LYS A 343 -6.59 -7.94 -13.04
CA LYS A 343 -6.32 -9.29 -13.55
C LYS A 343 -6.30 -9.26 -15.07
N ASN A 344 -5.17 -9.67 -15.65
CA ASN A 344 -4.96 -9.77 -17.10
C ASN A 344 -5.19 -8.46 -17.87
N MET A 345 -5.05 -7.30 -17.22
CA MET A 345 -5.11 -5.99 -17.88
C MET A 345 -3.94 -5.13 -17.42
N LYS A 346 -3.62 -4.09 -18.20
CA LYS A 346 -2.61 -3.11 -17.80
C LYS A 346 -3.13 -2.24 -16.65
N TYR A 347 -2.21 -1.65 -15.91
CA TYR A 347 -2.55 -0.57 -14.97
C TYR A 347 -3.23 0.58 -15.76
N PRO A 348 -4.31 1.19 -15.23
CA PRO A 348 -5.22 2.01 -16.03
C PRO A 348 -4.64 3.39 -16.39
N PHE A 349 -3.67 3.87 -15.61
CA PHE A 349 -3.09 5.21 -15.74
C PHE A 349 -1.61 5.15 -16.11
N ALA A 350 -1.19 5.92 -17.12
CA ALA A 350 0.18 5.94 -17.62
C ALA A 350 1.12 6.80 -16.75
N LYS A 351 0.58 7.70 -15.92
CA LYS A 351 1.39 8.50 -15.00
C LYS A 351 2.02 7.59 -13.92
N PRO A 352 3.21 7.94 -13.40
CA PRO A 352 3.88 7.14 -12.38
C PRO A 352 3.01 6.93 -11.13
N LEU A 353 3.19 5.79 -10.44
CA LEU A 353 2.60 5.61 -9.12
C LEU A 353 3.13 6.70 -8.16
N GLY A 354 2.22 7.34 -7.43
CA GLY A 354 2.51 8.50 -6.57
C GLY A 354 2.49 9.87 -7.28
N TYR A 355 2.17 9.93 -8.58
CA TYR A 355 2.07 11.19 -9.32
C TYR A 355 1.03 12.15 -8.72
N PRO A 356 1.29 13.47 -8.62
CA PRO A 356 2.50 14.20 -9.04
C PRO A 356 3.53 14.40 -7.91
N LEU A 357 3.44 13.62 -6.84
CA LEU A 357 4.20 13.80 -5.59
C LEU A 357 5.53 13.03 -5.58
N ASP A 358 5.83 12.26 -6.63
CA ASP A 358 6.89 11.26 -6.68
C ASP A 358 8.28 11.81 -7.03
N ARG A 359 8.40 13.06 -7.49
CA ARG A 359 9.67 13.67 -7.94
C ARG A 359 10.22 14.73 -6.96
N ALA A 360 11.45 15.17 -7.23
CA ALA A 360 12.04 16.31 -6.53
C ALA A 360 11.31 17.62 -6.87
N ILE A 361 11.25 18.52 -5.90
CA ILE A 361 10.51 19.79 -5.93
C ILE A 361 11.51 20.91 -5.58
N PRO A 362 12.35 21.33 -6.53
CA PRO A 362 13.26 22.46 -6.30
C PRO A 362 12.49 23.78 -6.16
N ASP A 363 11.35 23.89 -6.83
CA ASP A 363 10.44 25.03 -6.74
C ASP A 363 9.00 24.55 -6.48
N VAL A 364 8.47 24.88 -5.31
CA VAL A 364 7.11 24.51 -4.92
C VAL A 364 6.04 25.29 -5.70
N THR A 365 6.38 26.42 -6.32
CA THR A 365 5.41 27.25 -7.05
C THR A 365 4.86 26.54 -8.29
N VAL A 366 5.55 25.51 -8.79
CA VAL A 366 5.06 24.60 -9.84
C VAL A 366 3.73 23.95 -9.46
N PHE A 367 3.48 23.71 -8.16
CA PHE A 367 2.23 23.13 -7.66
C PHE A 367 1.14 24.19 -7.37
N LYS A 368 1.40 25.47 -7.66
CA LYS A 368 0.36 26.52 -7.62
C LYS A 368 -0.47 26.46 -8.90
N THR A 369 -1.24 25.39 -9.04
CA THR A 369 -2.16 25.16 -10.17
C THR A 369 -3.59 25.16 -9.66
N GLY A 370 -4.57 25.41 -10.55
CA GLY A 370 -5.98 25.38 -10.19
C GLY A 370 -6.47 23.98 -9.79
N ASN A 371 -5.84 22.93 -10.32
CA ASN A 371 -6.27 21.55 -10.19
C ASN A 371 -5.68 20.79 -8.99
N MET A 372 -5.07 21.50 -8.03
CA MET A 372 -4.54 20.93 -6.79
C MET A 372 -5.07 21.69 -5.57
N TYR A 373 -5.49 20.98 -4.53
CA TYR A 373 -5.99 21.56 -3.29
C TYR A 373 -5.39 20.86 -2.07
N LEU A 374 -4.96 21.65 -1.09
CA LEU A 374 -4.42 21.18 0.19
C LEU A 374 -5.38 21.52 1.32
N LYS A 375 -5.93 20.50 1.98
CA LYS A 375 -6.83 20.65 3.12
C LYS A 375 -6.17 20.15 4.39
N ASP A 376 -6.09 21.00 5.40
CA ASP A 376 -5.73 20.53 6.74
C ASP A 376 -6.88 19.71 7.34
N VAL A 377 -6.56 18.51 7.82
CA VAL A 377 -7.52 17.60 8.45
C VAL A 377 -6.97 17.12 9.80
N THR A 378 -7.86 16.66 10.67
CA THR A 378 -7.51 16.15 12.00
C THR A 378 -8.11 14.77 12.17
N ILE A 379 -7.29 13.80 12.58
CA ILE A 379 -7.74 12.44 12.89
C ILE A 379 -7.71 12.25 14.40
N LYS A 380 -8.88 11.96 14.98
CA LYS A 380 -9.05 11.73 16.41
C LYS A 380 -9.20 10.26 16.72
N TYR A 381 -8.42 9.78 17.69
CA TYR A 381 -8.54 8.43 18.23
C TYR A 381 -9.52 8.41 19.41
N GLN A 382 -10.54 7.56 19.33
CA GLN A 382 -11.55 7.43 20.39
C GLN A 382 -11.08 6.45 21.47
N LYS A 383 -10.50 6.98 22.56
CA LYS A 383 -9.99 6.19 23.69
C LYS A 383 -11.08 5.44 24.47
N HIS A 384 -12.27 6.02 24.63
CA HIS A 384 -13.35 5.41 25.42
C HIS A 384 -13.86 4.09 24.84
N HIS A 385 -13.64 3.84 23.54
CA HIS A 385 -13.89 2.54 22.93
C HIS A 385 -12.96 1.44 23.47
N ASP A 386 -11.76 1.79 23.93
CA ASP A 386 -10.82 0.83 24.54
C ASP A 386 -11.17 0.58 26.01
N GLU A 387 -11.48 1.64 26.77
CA GLU A 387 -11.79 1.57 28.21
C GLU A 387 -13.09 0.80 28.50
N TYR A 388 -14.17 1.08 27.75
CA TYR A 388 -15.43 0.33 27.86
C TYR A 388 -15.25 -1.16 27.52
N MET A 389 -14.34 -1.49 26.60
CA MET A 389 -14.03 -2.88 26.24
C MET A 389 -13.18 -3.56 27.31
N HIS A 390 -12.27 -2.82 27.97
CA HIS A 390 -11.49 -3.33 29.10
C HIS A 390 -12.32 -3.58 30.36
N GLU A 391 -13.27 -2.70 30.68
CA GLU A 391 -14.17 -2.89 31.82
C GLU A 391 -15.06 -4.12 31.65
N ASN A 392 -15.60 -4.35 30.45
CA ASN A 392 -16.40 -5.55 30.15
C ASN A 392 -15.60 -6.85 30.04
N MET A 393 -14.26 -6.80 30.00
CA MET A 393 -13.41 -8.00 30.09
C MET A 393 -13.20 -8.48 31.54
N ASN A 394 -13.40 -7.61 32.53
CA ASN A 394 -13.22 -7.94 33.96
C ASN A 394 -14.52 -8.40 34.63
N VAL A 395 -15.63 -8.54 33.88
CA VAL A 395 -16.93 -8.97 34.44
C VAL A 395 -17.13 -10.49 34.38
N ASP A 396 -16.27 -11.22 33.65
CA ASP A 396 -16.34 -12.69 33.51
C ASP A 396 -15.10 -13.43 34.05
N MET A 397 -14.56 -13.03 35.21
CA MET A 397 -13.64 -13.86 36.02
C MET A 397 -14.26 -14.28 37.34
#